data_AF-A0A3B8R6H1-F1
#
_entry.id   AF-A0A3B8R6H1-F1
#
_cell.length_a   1.000
_cell.length_b   1.000
_cell.length_c   1.000
_cell.angle_alpha   90.00
_cell.angle_beta   90.00
_cell.angle_gamma   90.00
#
_symmetry.space_group_name_H-M   'P 1'
#
loop_
_entity.id
_entity.type
_entity.pdbx_description
1 polymer ?
#
loop_
_entity_poly.entity_id
_entity_poly.type
_entity_poly.pdbx_seq_one_letter_code
_entity_poly.pdbx_strand_id
1 'polypeptide(L)'
;LTDDPAVLQAGLDAGRIVQASDSLGAAQCMLDQAVAYAGQREQFNRVIASFQAVKHLCAEMASQLEPCRALIWYGGHALSEGD
;
A
#
# COMPACT_ATOMS: atom_id res chain seq x y z
N LEU A 1 -19.65 -2.30 -25.52
CA LEU A 1 -19.25 -3.21 -24.43
C LEU A 1 -19.53 -4.63 -24.90
N THR A 2 -18.67 -5.58 -24.57
CA THR A 2 -18.95 -7.00 -24.83
C THR A 2 -19.89 -7.53 -23.73
N ASP A 3 -20.80 -8.43 -24.08
CA ASP A 3 -21.69 -9.12 -23.12
C ASP A 3 -21.12 -10.48 -22.69
N ASP A 4 -19.87 -10.78 -23.07
CA ASP A 4 -19.20 -12.01 -22.69
C ASP A 4 -18.81 -11.98 -21.19
N PRO A 5 -19.37 -12.87 -20.34
CA PRO A 5 -19.09 -12.88 -18.92
C PRO A 5 -17.63 -13.21 -18.60
N ALA A 6 -16.92 -13.96 -19.46
CA ALA A 6 -15.51 -14.29 -19.24
C ALA A 6 -14.63 -13.04 -19.40
N VAL A 7 -14.88 -12.25 -20.44
CA VAL A 7 -14.16 -10.98 -20.68
C VAL A 7 -14.46 -9.97 -19.56
N LEU A 8 -15.70 -9.91 -19.09
CA LEU A 8 -16.06 -9.07 -17.95
C LEU A 8 -15.30 -9.49 -16.68
N GLN A 9 -15.23 -10.78 -16.38
CA GLN A 9 -14.54 -11.29 -15.20
C GLN A 9 -13.04 -11.00 -15.24
N ALA A 10 -12.40 -11.23 -16.39
CA ALA A 10 -10.98 -10.89 -16.60
C ALA A 10 -10.71 -9.38 -16.40
N GLY A 11 -11.60 -8.52 -16.92
CA GLY A 11 -11.52 -7.07 -16.70
C GLY A 11 -11.66 -6.67 -15.23
N LEU A 12 -12.55 -7.32 -14.48
CA LEU A 12 -12.72 -7.08 -13.05
C LEU A 12 -11.50 -7.52 -12.24
N ASP A 13 -10.90 -8.66 -12.57
CA ASP A 13 -9.73 -9.18 -11.87
C ASP A 13 -8.49 -8.31 -12.12
N ALA A 14 -8.28 -7.88 -13.37
CA ALA A 14 -7.26 -6.87 -13.69
C ALA A 14 -7.52 -5.54 -12.94
N GLY A 15 -8.77 -5.06 -12.94
CA GLY A 15 -9.16 -3.84 -12.24
C GLY A 15 -8.88 -3.88 -10.74
N ARG A 16 -9.13 -5.02 -10.07
CA ARG A 16 -8.85 -5.21 -8.65
C ARG A 16 -7.35 -5.11 -8.34
N ILE A 17 -6.50 -5.75 -9.16
CA ILE A 17 -5.04 -5.68 -9.00
C ILE A 17 -4.54 -4.25 -9.19
N VAL A 18 -5.04 -3.54 -10.20
CA VAL A 18 -4.67 -2.14 -10.46
C VAL A 18 -5.09 -1.24 -9.30
N GLN A 19 -6.32 -1.37 -8.81
CA GLN A 19 -6.81 -0.58 -7.68
C GLN A 19 -6.02 -0.86 -6.38
N ALA A 20 -5.68 -2.12 -6.11
CA ALA A 20 -4.85 -2.48 -4.97
C ALA A 20 -3.44 -1.89 -5.09
N SER A 21 -2.86 -1.90 -6.30
CA SER A 21 -1.54 -1.34 -6.60
C SER A 21 -1.48 0.17 -6.35
N ASP A 22 -2.49 0.90 -6.81
CA ASP A 22 -2.61 2.35 -6.57
C ASP A 22 -2.73 2.66 -5.07
N SER A 23 -3.62 1.92 -4.37
CA SER A 23 -3.82 2.06 -2.93
C SER A 23 -2.54 1.80 -2.13
N LEU A 24 -1.75 0.79 -2.51
CA LEU A 24 -0.46 0.50 -1.88
C LEU A 24 0.54 1.64 -2.11
N GLY A 25 0.62 2.18 -3.32
CA GLY A 25 1.48 3.31 -3.64
C GLY A 25 1.12 4.55 -2.81
N ALA A 26 -0.17 4.86 -2.72
CA ALA A 26 -0.68 5.96 -1.91
C ALA A 26 -0.35 5.77 -0.42
N ALA A 27 -0.58 4.56 0.11
CA ALA A 27 -0.30 4.26 1.51
C ALA A 27 1.20 4.33 1.84
N GLN A 28 2.09 3.89 0.93
CA GLN A 28 3.53 4.07 1.09
C GLN A 28 3.90 5.56 1.15
N CYS A 29 3.37 6.38 0.23
CA CYS A 29 3.62 7.82 0.21
C CYS A 29 3.17 8.48 1.54
N MET A 30 1.99 8.10 2.04
CA MET A 30 1.49 8.58 3.33
C MET A 30 2.39 8.18 4.49
N LEU A 31 2.88 6.94 4.51
CA LEU A 31 3.83 6.47 5.53
C LEU A 31 5.14 7.26 5.48
N ASP A 32 5.70 7.47 4.29
CA ASP A 32 6.94 8.22 4.10
C ASP A 32 6.80 9.67 4.60
N GLN A 33 5.67 10.31 4.27
CA GLN A 33 5.34 11.65 4.77
C GLN A 33 5.17 11.69 6.28
N ALA A 34 4.49 10.68 6.87
CA ALA A 34 4.30 10.59 8.31
C ALA A 34 5.63 10.44 9.05
N VAL A 35 6.53 9.57 8.57
CA VAL A 35 7.87 9.38 9.13
C VAL A 35 8.70 10.66 9.00
N ALA A 36 8.69 11.30 7.83
CA ALA A 36 9.41 12.56 7.60
C ALA A 36 8.93 13.66 8.54
N TYR A 37 7.61 13.85 8.68
CA TYR A 37 7.05 14.84 9.58
C TYR A 37 7.34 14.52 11.05
N ALA A 38 7.26 13.25 11.45
CA ALA A 38 7.58 12.85 12.82
C ALA A 38 9.03 13.17 13.20
N GLY A 39 9.96 13.09 12.25
CA GLY A 39 11.36 13.46 12.43
C GLY A 39 11.62 14.97 12.52
N GLN A 40 10.70 15.81 12.04
CA GLN A 40 10.84 17.27 12.03
C GLN A 40 10.08 17.96 13.15
N ARG A 41 8.91 17.42 13.54
CA ARG A 41 8.01 18.05 14.50
C ARG A 41 8.56 17.90 15.92
N GLU A 42 8.80 19.01 16.60
CA GLU A 42 9.22 19.05 18.01
C GLU A 42 8.07 19.37 18.97
N GLN A 43 7.96 18.57 20.03
CA GLN A 43 7.10 18.81 21.20
C GLN A 43 7.75 18.23 22.46
N PHE A 44 7.52 18.86 23.61
CA PHE A 44 8.16 18.48 24.88
C PHE A 44 9.70 18.44 24.76
N ASN A 45 10.26 19.44 24.06
CA ASN A 45 11.69 19.65 23.86
C ASN A 45 12.42 18.51 23.12
N ARG A 46 11.73 17.75 22.26
CA ARG A 46 12.33 16.75 21.37
C ARG A 46 11.44 16.45 20.16
N VAL A 47 12.00 15.82 19.13
CA VAL A 47 11.23 15.37 17.97
C VAL A 47 10.20 14.30 18.35
N ILE A 48 9.02 14.33 17.73
CA ILE A 48 7.95 13.38 18.05
C ILE A 48 8.29 11.94 17.62
N ALA A 49 9.20 11.77 16.66
CA ALA A 49 9.77 10.46 16.29
C ALA A 49 10.50 9.77 17.46
N SER A 50 10.89 10.48 18.51
CA SER A 50 11.54 9.87 19.68
C SER A 50 10.58 9.13 20.60
N PHE A 51 9.27 9.42 20.53
CA PHE A 51 8.26 8.79 21.37
C PHE A 51 7.87 7.42 20.82
N GLN A 52 7.82 6.41 21.70
CA GLN A 52 7.52 5.04 21.29
C GLN A 52 6.15 4.89 20.62
N ALA A 53 5.13 5.63 21.07
CA ALA A 53 3.79 5.61 20.47
C ALA A 53 3.84 5.98 18.97
N VAL A 54 4.59 7.03 18.61
CA VAL A 54 4.72 7.47 17.20
C VAL A 54 5.50 6.44 16.38
N LYS A 55 6.59 5.89 16.95
CA LYS A 55 7.36 4.82 16.29
C LYS A 55 6.52 3.57 16.03
N HIS A 56 5.73 3.15 17.02
CA HIS A 56 4.88 1.96 16.90
C HIS A 56 3.82 2.15 15.82
N LEU A 57 3.15 3.31 15.76
CA LEU A 57 2.20 3.62 14.70
C LEU A 57 2.83 3.51 13.30
N CYS A 58 4.04 4.07 13.11
CA CYS A 58 4.74 4.00 11.83
C CYS A 58 5.19 2.56 11.50
N ALA A 59 5.70 1.83 12.49
CA ALA A 59 6.12 0.44 12.33
C ALA A 59 4.95 -0.49 12.00
N GLU A 60 3.78 -0.26 12.61
CA GLU A 60 2.57 -1.02 12.34
C GLU A 60 2.05 -0.75 10.92
N MET A 61 2.00 0.51 10.48
CA MET A 61 1.69 0.84 9.09
C MET A 61 2.67 0.16 8.12
N ALA A 62 3.97 0.23 8.37
CA ALA A 62 4.98 -0.44 7.53
C ALA A 62 4.76 -1.96 7.48
N SER A 63 4.50 -2.59 8.63
CA SER A 63 4.23 -4.02 8.73
C SER A 63 2.97 -4.45 7.99
N GLN A 64 1.96 -3.58 7.87
CA GLN A 64 0.74 -3.86 7.10
C GLN A 64 0.98 -3.71 5.59
N LEU A 65 1.83 -2.78 5.16
CA LEU A 65 2.11 -2.55 3.73
C LEU A 65 3.04 -3.60 3.12
N GLU A 66 3.98 -4.14 3.90
CA GLU A 66 4.97 -5.09 3.39
C GLU A 66 4.37 -6.33 2.71
N PRO A 67 3.41 -7.07 3.31
CA PRO A 67 2.81 -8.22 2.61
C PRO A 67 2.01 -7.82 1.37
N CYS A 68 1.43 -6.61 1.34
CA CYS A 68 0.66 -6.14 0.18
C CYS A 68 1.53 -6.06 -1.09
N ARG A 69 2.82 -5.70 -0.96
CA ARG A 69 3.77 -5.68 -2.10
C ARG A 69 3.86 -7.06 -2.75
N ALA A 70 4.08 -8.10 -1.95
CA ALA A 70 4.19 -9.46 -2.45
C ALA A 70 2.89 -9.94 -3.12
N LEU A 71 1.74 -9.63 -2.50
CA LEU A 71 0.42 -10.01 -3.03
C LEU A 71 0.13 -9.35 -4.39
N ILE A 72 0.47 -8.07 -4.56
CA ILE A 72 0.28 -7.35 -5.83
C ILE A 72 1.18 -7.93 -6.93
N TRP A 73 2.45 -8.17 -6.64
CA TRP A 73 3.37 -8.79 -7.60
C TRP A 73 2.91 -10.18 -8.01
N TYR A 74 2.48 -10.99 -7.04
CA TYR A 74 1.92 -12.31 -7.32
C TYR A 74 0.64 -12.23 -8.16
N GLY A 75 -0.29 -11.33 -7.82
CA GLY A 75 -1.52 -11.13 -8.58
C GLY A 75 -1.25 -10.69 -10.02
N GLY A 76 -0.33 -9.75 -10.22
CA GLY A 76 0.09 -9.32 -11.55
C GLY A 76 0.75 -10.43 -12.36
N HIS A 77 1.58 -11.25 -11.72
CA HIS A 77 2.19 -12.42 -12.36
C HIS A 77 1.14 -13.45 -12.77
N ALA A 78 0.22 -13.81 -11.87
CA ALA A 78 -0.86 -14.75 -12.17
C ALA A 78 -1.75 -14.26 -13.33
N LEU A 79 -2.04 -12.95 -13.39
CA LEU A 79 -2.76 -12.34 -14.50
C LEU A 79 -1.97 -12.39 -15.82
N SER A 80 -0.63 -12.32 -15.76
CA SER A 80 0.21 -12.40 -16.95
C SER A 80 0.40 -13.81 -17.50
N GLU A 81 0.26 -14.84 -16.66
CA GLU A 81 0.37 -16.24 -17.06
C GLU A 81 -0.97 -16.87 -17.47
N GLY A 82 -2.10 -16.32 -17.00
CA GLY A 82 -3.44 -16.73 -17.42
C GLY A 82 -3.93 -15.93 -18.61
N ASP A 83 -3.91 -16.54 -19.80
CA ASP A 83 -4.78 -16.16 -20.93
C ASP A 83 -6.27 -16.24 -20.52
#